data_AF-A0ABD5XXJ1-F1
#
_entry.id   AF-A0ABD5XXJ1-F1
#
_cell.length_a   1.000
_cell.length_b   1.000
_cell.length_c   1.000
_cell.angle_alpha   90.00
_cell.angle_beta   90.00
_cell.angle_gamma   90.00
#
_symmetry.space_group_name_H-M   'P 1'
#
loop_
_entity.id
_entity.type
_entity.pdbx_description
1 polymer ?
#
loop_
_entity_poly.entity_id
_entity_poly.type
_entity_poly.pdbx_seq_one_letter_code
_entity_poly.pdbx_strand_id
1 'polypeptide(L)'
;MRVRDRLGIDERRQRQLTWLMELVMLGVFLVGVWKVNVKIIANAGVALLIAQIVPVLERDYGVPLDAGLTLWITSAVFLHAFGTIGIPGGQSFYVTIDWWDHMTHALSSSVVAGVGYATVRALDEHSEEITLPPRFVFVFILLFVLAYGVFWEIIEFGIGVAASMAGTESVLTQYGLTDSLWDLIYNTLGAVVVATWGTAHLNGISSYIEDRLERRAA
;
A
#
# COMPACT_ATOMS: atom_id res chain seq x y z
N MET A 1 -0.48 -21.24 -10.47
CA MET A 1 0.65 -20.55 -11.16
C MET A 1 0.93 -19.29 -10.39
N ARG A 2 2.16 -19.09 -9.89
CA ARG A 2 2.49 -17.94 -9.03
C ARG A 2 2.61 -16.69 -9.92
N VAL A 3 2.24 -15.52 -9.41
CA VAL A 3 2.25 -14.23 -10.14
C VAL A 3 3.60 -13.95 -10.83
N ARG A 4 4.69 -14.48 -10.26
CA ARG A 4 6.06 -14.48 -10.80
C ARG A 4 6.18 -14.91 -12.27
N ASP A 5 5.36 -15.85 -12.73
CA ASP A 5 5.49 -16.44 -14.07
C ASP A 5 4.90 -15.52 -15.17
N ARG A 6 4.11 -14.50 -14.81
CA ARG A 6 3.47 -13.58 -15.78
C ARG A 6 4.19 -12.24 -15.96
N LEU A 7 5.03 -11.81 -15.02
CA LEU A 7 5.72 -10.52 -15.10
C LEU A 7 7.18 -10.61 -15.58
N GLY A 8 7.76 -11.82 -15.63
CA GLY A 8 9.12 -12.02 -16.17
C GLY A 8 10.26 -11.34 -15.38
N ILE A 9 9.98 -10.83 -14.18
CA ILE A 9 10.98 -10.23 -13.28
C ILE A 9 11.38 -11.28 -12.24
N ASP A 10 12.59 -11.80 -12.40
CA ASP A 10 13.21 -12.74 -11.45
C ASP A 10 13.34 -12.14 -10.04
N GLU A 11 13.36 -12.98 -9.01
CA GLU A 11 13.40 -12.58 -7.60
C GLU A 11 14.60 -11.67 -7.31
N ARG A 12 15.74 -11.96 -7.94
CA ARG A 12 16.94 -11.12 -7.85
C ARG A 12 16.70 -9.71 -8.37
N ARG A 13 15.96 -9.55 -9.47
CA ARG A 13 15.63 -8.24 -10.05
C ARG A 13 14.64 -7.49 -9.16
N GLN A 14 13.66 -8.18 -8.56
CA GLN A 14 12.72 -7.55 -7.63
C GLN A 14 13.46 -6.95 -6.43
N ARG A 15 14.37 -7.72 -5.82
CA ARG A 15 15.22 -7.24 -4.73
C ARG A 15 16.09 -6.06 -5.17
N GLN A 16 16.71 -6.13 -6.35
CA GLN A 16 17.51 -5.01 -6.90
C GLN A 16 16.69 -3.74 -7.08
N LEU A 17 15.44 -3.85 -7.54
CA LEU A 17 14.53 -2.71 -7.70
C LEU A 17 14.15 -2.11 -6.34
N THR A 18 13.83 -2.94 -5.35
CA THR A 18 13.60 -2.48 -3.97
C THR A 18 14.78 -1.68 -3.43
N TRP A 19 15.99 -2.24 -3.51
CA TRP A 19 17.21 -1.56 -3.07
C TRP A 19 17.46 -0.24 -3.80
N LEU A 20 17.19 -0.20 -5.10
CA LEU A 20 17.29 1.02 -5.89
C LEU A 20 16.28 2.08 -5.43
N MET A 21 15.03 1.70 -5.17
CA MET A 21 14.00 2.60 -4.66
C MET A 21 14.38 3.17 -3.28
N GLU A 22 14.87 2.32 -2.38
CA GLU A 22 15.36 2.75 -1.06
C GLU A 22 16.53 3.73 -1.16
N LEU A 23 17.51 3.45 -2.03
CA LEU A 23 18.63 4.36 -2.29
C LEU A 23 18.16 5.71 -2.85
N VAL A 24 17.18 5.71 -3.75
CA VAL A 24 16.59 6.94 -4.27
C VAL A 24 15.86 7.69 -3.15
N MET A 25 15.04 7.02 -2.33
CA MET A 25 14.37 7.66 -1.17
C MET A 25 15.37 8.25 -0.18
N LEU A 26 16.49 7.57 0.06
CA LEU A 26 17.58 8.13 0.88
C LEU A 26 18.16 9.38 0.22
N GLY A 27 18.37 9.37 -1.08
CA GLY A 27 18.76 10.56 -1.85
C GLY A 27 17.75 11.70 -1.70
N VAL A 28 16.45 11.41 -1.81
CA VAL A 28 15.36 12.38 -1.59
C VAL A 28 15.43 12.97 -0.18
N PHE A 29 15.57 12.11 0.83
CA PHE A 29 15.69 12.53 2.22
C PHE A 29 16.88 13.48 2.41
N LEU A 30 18.06 13.11 1.89
CA LEU A 30 19.27 13.94 1.96
C LEU A 30 19.10 15.27 1.22
N VAL A 31 18.41 15.30 0.08
CA VAL A 31 18.06 16.54 -0.62
C VAL A 31 17.11 17.40 0.24
N GLY A 32 16.13 16.77 0.89
CA GLY A 32 15.25 17.45 1.85
C GLY A 32 16.04 18.09 2.98
N VAL A 33 16.99 17.37 3.58
CA VAL A 33 17.88 17.89 4.63
C VAL A 33 18.74 19.04 4.12
N TRP A 34 19.36 18.89 2.95
CA TRP A 34 20.20 19.92 2.36
C TRP A 34 19.43 21.22 2.05
N LYS A 35 18.18 21.09 1.61
CA LYS A 35 17.28 22.23 1.34
C LYS A 35 16.52 22.72 2.59
N VAL A 36 16.69 22.07 3.74
CA VAL A 36 15.91 22.34 4.97
C VAL A 36 14.39 22.30 4.70
N ASN A 37 13.95 21.36 3.86
CA ASN A 37 12.56 21.20 3.49
C ASN A 37 11.90 20.12 4.35
N VAL A 38 11.18 20.54 5.40
CA VAL A 38 10.57 19.64 6.39
C VAL A 38 9.58 18.67 5.74
N LYS A 39 8.82 19.13 4.72
CA LYS A 39 7.87 18.29 3.98
C LYS A 39 8.57 17.11 3.31
N ILE A 40 9.65 17.36 2.57
CA ILE A 40 10.41 16.29 1.89
C ILE A 40 11.07 15.37 2.92
N ILE A 41 11.67 15.93 3.98
CA ILE A 41 12.34 15.16 5.04
C ILE A 41 11.35 14.19 5.71
N ALA A 42 10.19 14.67 6.12
CA ALA A 42 9.21 13.87 6.83
C ALA A 42 8.62 12.77 5.94
N ASN A 43 8.20 13.09 4.71
CA ASN A 43 7.62 12.11 3.79
C ASN A 43 8.63 11.02 3.40
N ALA A 44 9.86 11.41 3.03
CA ALA A 44 10.91 10.44 2.69
C ALA A 44 11.38 9.63 3.91
N GLY A 45 11.44 10.27 5.10
CA GLY A 45 11.78 9.60 6.35
C GLY A 45 10.76 8.53 6.73
N VAL A 46 9.47 8.85 6.69
CA VAL A 46 8.39 7.88 6.95
C VAL A 46 8.40 6.76 5.90
N ALA A 47 8.58 7.08 4.63
CA ALA A 47 8.66 6.06 3.57
C ALA A 47 9.83 5.09 3.76
N LEU A 48 11.02 5.61 4.12
CA LEU A 48 12.17 4.78 4.47
C LEU A 48 11.88 3.91 5.69
N LEU A 49 11.26 4.46 6.74
CA LEU A 49 10.89 3.69 7.93
C LEU A 49 9.96 2.52 7.56
N ILE A 50 8.92 2.77 6.76
CA ILE A 50 7.99 1.72 6.32
C ILE A 50 8.72 0.68 5.45
N ALA A 51 9.57 1.12 4.51
CA ALA A 51 10.37 0.21 3.70
C ALA A 51 11.27 -0.68 4.59
N GLN A 52 11.83 -0.15 5.67
CA GLN A 52 12.64 -0.91 6.62
C GLN A 52 11.84 -1.85 7.54
N ILE A 53 10.52 -1.65 7.73
CA ILE A 53 9.70 -2.61 8.51
C ILE A 53 9.73 -3.98 7.84
N VAL A 54 9.69 -4.04 6.51
CA VAL A 54 9.69 -5.29 5.74
C VAL A 54 10.89 -6.19 6.05
N PRO A 55 12.16 -5.75 5.88
CA PRO A 55 13.32 -6.56 6.21
C PRO A 55 13.45 -6.84 7.71
N VAL A 56 12.94 -5.97 8.60
CA VAL A 56 12.90 -6.24 10.05
C VAL A 56 11.94 -7.38 10.37
N LEU A 57 10.75 -7.41 9.76
CA LEU A 57 9.79 -8.51 9.91
C LEU A 57 10.34 -9.84 9.39
N GLU A 58 11.06 -9.81 8.27
CA GLU A 58 11.70 -11.02 7.71
C GLU A 58 12.84 -11.52 8.62
N ARG A 59 13.72 -10.61 9.08
CA ARG A 59 14.92 -10.96 9.86
C ARG A 59 14.61 -11.36 11.31
N ASP A 60 13.79 -10.58 12.00
CA ASP A 60 13.63 -10.67 13.46
C ASP A 60 12.40 -11.50 13.84
N TYR A 61 11.38 -11.54 12.99
CA TYR A 61 10.13 -12.29 13.22
C TYR A 61 9.97 -13.51 12.30
N GLY A 62 10.89 -13.73 11.36
CA GLY A 62 10.88 -14.88 10.46
C GLY A 62 9.67 -14.91 9.52
N VAL A 63 9.02 -13.78 9.29
CA VAL A 63 7.85 -13.69 8.40
C VAL A 63 8.34 -13.91 6.96
N PRO A 64 7.86 -14.94 6.23
CA PRO A 64 8.32 -15.22 4.87
C PRO A 64 7.66 -14.24 3.90
N LEU A 65 8.18 -13.02 3.84
CA LEU A 65 7.77 -12.01 2.86
C LEU A 65 8.46 -12.30 1.53
N ASP A 66 7.69 -12.62 0.49
CA ASP A 66 8.27 -12.80 -0.83
C ASP A 66 8.80 -11.46 -1.40
N ALA A 67 9.75 -11.55 -2.34
CA ALA A 67 10.35 -10.36 -2.94
C ALA A 67 9.32 -9.50 -3.71
N GLY A 68 8.20 -10.09 -4.13
CA GLY A 68 7.13 -9.38 -4.83
C GLY A 68 6.32 -8.49 -3.89
N LEU A 69 5.95 -9.01 -2.72
CA LEU A 69 5.28 -8.28 -1.65
C LEU A 69 6.17 -7.14 -1.14
N THR A 70 7.45 -7.43 -0.94
CA THR A 70 8.45 -6.42 -0.57
C THR A 70 8.52 -5.30 -1.60
N LEU A 71 8.65 -5.65 -2.88
CA LEU A 71 8.66 -4.69 -3.97
C LEU A 71 7.35 -3.89 -4.05
N TRP A 72 6.20 -4.51 -3.83
CA TRP A 72 4.90 -3.85 -3.85
C TRP A 72 4.76 -2.80 -2.75
N ILE A 73 5.07 -3.16 -1.50
CA ILE A 73 5.06 -2.24 -0.35
C ILE A 73 6.05 -1.10 -0.59
N THR A 74 7.27 -1.43 -1.02
CA THR A 74 8.33 -0.43 -1.28
C THR A 74 7.91 0.51 -2.41
N SER A 75 7.29 0.01 -3.48
CA SER A 75 6.83 0.83 -4.61
C SER A 75 5.78 1.85 -4.18
N ALA A 76 4.85 1.47 -3.28
CA ALA A 76 3.82 2.37 -2.77
C ALA A 76 4.43 3.55 -2.02
N VAL A 77 5.29 3.27 -1.03
CA VAL A 77 5.93 4.32 -0.23
C VAL A 77 6.98 5.11 -1.03
N PHE A 78 7.65 4.47 -1.98
CA PHE A 78 8.59 5.10 -2.89
C PHE A 78 7.90 6.16 -3.75
N LEU A 79 6.80 5.81 -4.43
CA LEU A 79 6.10 6.75 -5.30
C LEU A 79 5.50 7.91 -4.50
N HIS A 80 5.04 7.65 -3.27
CA HIS A 80 4.57 8.70 -2.38
C HIS A 80 5.69 9.68 -2.01
N ALA A 81 6.83 9.18 -1.50
CA ALA A 81 7.97 10.03 -1.13
C ALA A 81 8.58 10.76 -2.34
N PHE A 82 8.75 10.05 -3.46
CA PHE A 82 9.33 10.60 -4.69
C PHE A 82 8.44 11.68 -5.30
N GLY A 83 7.12 11.61 -5.09
CA GLY A 83 6.19 12.64 -5.51
C GLY A 83 6.52 14.02 -4.93
N THR A 84 7.07 14.08 -3.71
CA THR A 84 7.28 15.34 -2.98
C THR A 84 8.40 16.24 -3.51
N ILE A 85 9.33 15.69 -4.31
CA ILE A 85 10.61 16.35 -4.62
C ILE A 85 10.55 17.17 -5.92
N GLY A 86 9.63 16.83 -6.83
CA GLY A 86 9.51 17.47 -8.14
C GLY A 86 10.75 17.33 -9.04
N ILE A 87 10.74 18.01 -10.19
CA ILE A 87 11.96 18.22 -10.98
C ILE A 87 12.89 19.17 -10.19
N PRO A 88 14.23 19.02 -10.21
CA PRO A 88 15.13 19.96 -9.56
C PRO A 88 14.83 21.43 -9.91
N GLY A 89 14.36 22.20 -8.92
CA GLY A 89 13.98 23.61 -9.07
C GLY A 89 12.50 23.84 -9.42
N GLY A 90 11.73 22.79 -9.62
CA GLY A 90 10.29 22.80 -9.88
C GLY A 90 9.44 22.46 -8.65
N GLN A 91 8.13 22.44 -8.84
CA GLN A 91 7.15 22.04 -7.83
C GLN A 91 7.04 20.51 -7.73
N SER A 92 6.44 20.04 -6.63
CA SER A 92 6.12 18.63 -6.36
C SER A 92 5.36 17.97 -7.51
N PHE A 93 5.57 16.67 -7.74
CA PHE A 93 4.80 15.92 -8.74
C PHE A 93 3.31 15.84 -8.41
N TYR A 94 2.97 15.93 -7.13
CA TYR A 94 1.59 16.10 -6.68
C TYR A 94 0.91 17.37 -7.23
N VAL A 95 1.70 18.37 -7.65
CA VAL A 95 1.17 19.61 -8.24
C VAL A 95 1.34 19.62 -9.76
N THR A 96 2.41 19.02 -10.28
CA THR A 96 2.73 19.10 -11.72
C THR A 96 2.14 17.97 -12.56
N ILE A 97 1.68 16.88 -11.94
CA ILE A 97 1.16 15.69 -12.64
C ILE A 97 -0.22 15.36 -12.05
N ASP A 98 -1.28 15.74 -12.76
CA ASP A 98 -2.68 15.69 -12.30
C ASP A 98 -3.18 14.30 -11.86
N TRP A 99 -2.55 13.21 -12.31
CA TRP A 99 -2.94 11.84 -11.95
C TRP A 99 -2.03 11.20 -10.89
N TRP A 100 -0.94 11.87 -10.50
CA TRP A 100 0.06 11.31 -9.61
C TRP A 100 -0.55 10.92 -8.27
N ASP A 101 -1.29 11.86 -7.70
CA ASP A 101 -1.93 11.72 -6.41
C ASP A 101 -2.88 10.51 -6.38
N HIS A 102 -3.86 10.51 -7.30
CA HIS A 102 -4.77 9.40 -7.56
C HIS A 102 -4.08 8.03 -7.71
N MET A 103 -2.97 7.97 -8.47
CA MET A 103 -2.21 6.72 -8.60
C MET A 103 -1.59 6.31 -7.26
N THR A 104 -0.99 7.24 -6.53
CA THR A 104 -0.39 6.93 -5.23
C THR A 104 -1.43 6.48 -4.20
N HIS A 105 -2.64 7.03 -4.24
CA HIS A 105 -3.78 6.58 -3.45
C HIS A 105 -4.18 5.15 -3.81
N ALA A 106 -4.43 4.86 -5.08
CA ALA A 106 -4.79 3.50 -5.52
C ALA A 106 -3.70 2.46 -5.18
N LEU A 107 -2.42 2.81 -5.32
CA LEU A 107 -1.34 1.90 -5.00
C LEU A 107 -1.19 1.70 -3.48
N SER A 108 -1.24 2.78 -2.69
CA SER A 108 -1.12 2.68 -1.23
C SER A 108 -2.31 1.95 -0.61
N SER A 109 -3.52 2.22 -1.08
CA SER A 109 -4.72 1.53 -0.63
C SER A 109 -4.72 0.05 -0.98
N SER A 110 -4.07 -0.33 -2.09
CA SER A 110 -3.90 -1.74 -2.44
C SER A 110 -3.05 -2.46 -1.38
N VAL A 111 -1.99 -1.84 -0.87
CA VAL A 111 -1.18 -2.40 0.22
C VAL A 111 -2.02 -2.54 1.49
N VAL A 112 -2.81 -1.52 1.84
CA VAL A 112 -3.76 -1.56 2.97
C VAL A 112 -4.79 -2.69 2.79
N ALA A 113 -5.30 -2.89 1.58
CA ALA A 113 -6.19 -4.00 1.25
C ALA A 113 -5.51 -5.36 1.49
N GLY A 114 -4.21 -5.46 1.15
CA GLY A 114 -3.39 -6.64 1.44
C GLY A 114 -3.27 -6.92 2.94
N VAL A 115 -3.07 -5.88 3.76
CA VAL A 115 -3.07 -5.98 5.22
C VAL A 115 -4.43 -6.45 5.76
N GLY A 116 -5.52 -5.88 5.25
CA GLY A 116 -6.88 -6.29 5.60
C GLY A 116 -7.16 -7.76 5.24
N TYR A 117 -6.76 -8.18 4.03
CA TYR A 117 -6.85 -9.57 3.60
C TYR A 117 -6.04 -10.52 4.51
N ALA A 118 -4.78 -10.18 4.79
CA ALA A 118 -3.92 -10.97 5.66
C ALA A 118 -4.50 -11.12 7.07
N THR A 119 -5.09 -10.04 7.61
CA THR A 119 -5.73 -10.04 8.93
C THR A 119 -6.92 -11.00 8.98
N VAL A 120 -7.80 -10.93 7.97
CA VAL A 120 -8.97 -11.81 7.87
C VAL A 120 -8.57 -13.26 7.68
N ARG A 121 -7.58 -13.53 6.84
CA ARG A 121 -7.04 -14.88 6.64
C ARG A 121 -6.42 -15.44 7.90
N ALA A 122 -5.70 -14.64 8.67
CA ALA A 122 -5.15 -15.08 9.95
C ALA A 122 -6.27 -15.52 10.91
N LEU A 123 -7.38 -14.77 10.99
CA LEU A 123 -8.54 -15.14 11.82
C LEU A 123 -9.24 -16.42 11.34
N ASP A 124 -9.49 -16.53 10.04
CA ASP A 124 -10.13 -17.69 9.40
C ASP A 124 -9.27 -18.97 9.51
N GLU A 125 -7.94 -18.84 9.50
CA GLU A 125 -7.02 -19.98 9.62
C GLU A 125 -6.74 -20.41 11.08
N HIS A 126 -6.80 -19.48 12.05
CA HIS A 126 -6.42 -19.74 13.44
C HIS A 126 -7.61 -19.96 14.39
N SER A 127 -8.85 -19.90 13.87
CA SER A 127 -10.05 -20.18 14.66
C SER A 127 -10.97 -21.12 13.91
N GLU A 128 -11.17 -22.33 14.44
CA GLU A 128 -12.09 -23.32 13.89
C GLU A 128 -13.57 -22.86 13.98
N GLU A 129 -13.86 -21.85 14.80
CA GLU A 129 -15.19 -21.24 14.95
C GLU A 129 -15.47 -20.15 13.90
N ILE A 130 -14.43 -19.66 13.22
CA ILE A 130 -14.53 -18.56 12.27
C ILE A 130 -14.35 -19.12 10.87
N THR A 131 -15.41 -19.08 10.06
CA THR A 131 -15.34 -19.36 8.63
C THR A 131 -15.93 -18.19 7.86
N LEU A 132 -15.12 -17.54 7.03
CA LEU A 132 -15.52 -16.32 6.33
C LEU A 132 -15.75 -16.59 4.85
N PRO A 133 -17.00 -16.48 4.34
CA PRO A 133 -17.29 -16.70 2.93
C PRO A 133 -16.47 -15.76 2.03
N PRO A 134 -16.00 -16.20 0.85
CA PRO A 134 -15.18 -15.37 -0.04
C PRO A 134 -15.84 -14.04 -0.43
N ARG A 135 -17.17 -14.03 -0.58
CA ARG A 135 -17.97 -12.82 -0.84
C ARG A 135 -17.97 -11.86 0.35
N PHE A 136 -18.00 -12.37 1.57
CA PHE A 136 -17.91 -11.55 2.79
C PHE A 136 -16.51 -10.92 2.88
N VAL A 137 -15.45 -11.71 2.67
CA VAL A 137 -14.06 -11.21 2.66
C VAL A 137 -13.88 -10.09 1.64
N PHE A 138 -14.44 -10.24 0.44
CA PHE A 138 -14.41 -9.20 -0.60
C PHE A 138 -15.02 -7.88 -0.10
N VAL A 139 -16.25 -7.92 0.42
CA VAL A 139 -16.94 -6.72 0.94
C VAL A 139 -16.21 -6.14 2.15
N PHE A 140 -15.72 -6.99 3.06
CA PHE A 140 -14.94 -6.56 4.22
C PHE A 140 -13.71 -5.77 3.79
N ILE A 141 -12.94 -6.23 2.80
CA ILE A 141 -11.74 -5.52 2.34
C ILE A 141 -12.08 -4.14 1.79
N LEU A 142 -13.18 -4.02 1.02
CA LEU A 142 -13.62 -2.71 0.53
C LEU A 142 -13.99 -1.77 1.67
N LEU A 143 -14.75 -2.25 2.66
CA LEU A 143 -15.12 -1.45 3.83
C LEU A 143 -13.92 -1.09 4.70
N PHE A 144 -12.98 -2.02 4.88
CA PHE A 144 -11.75 -1.81 5.64
C PHE A 144 -10.90 -0.71 4.99
N VAL A 145 -10.70 -0.77 3.66
CA VAL A 145 -9.92 0.24 2.94
C VAL A 145 -10.64 1.59 2.94
N LEU A 146 -11.97 1.63 2.77
CA LEU A 146 -12.72 2.88 2.87
C LEU A 146 -12.62 3.51 4.26
N ALA A 147 -12.77 2.70 5.31
CA ALA A 147 -12.63 3.17 6.69
C ALA A 147 -11.21 3.70 6.96
N TYR A 148 -10.19 2.97 6.49
CA TYR A 148 -8.81 3.44 6.56
C TYR A 148 -8.60 4.73 5.77
N GLY A 149 -9.16 4.84 4.56
CA GLY A 149 -9.08 6.03 3.72
C GLY A 149 -9.66 7.25 4.44
N VAL A 150 -10.86 7.14 5.01
CA VAL A 150 -11.45 8.22 5.82
C VAL A 150 -10.58 8.57 7.02
N PHE A 151 -10.03 7.56 7.71
CA PHE A 151 -9.11 7.79 8.82
C PHE A 151 -7.84 8.55 8.38
N TRP A 152 -7.30 8.23 7.20
CA TRP A 152 -6.16 8.92 6.62
C TRP A 152 -6.47 10.38 6.30
N GLU A 153 -7.60 10.67 5.64
CA GLU A 153 -8.06 12.04 5.37
C GLU A 153 -8.18 12.89 6.66
N ILE A 154 -8.63 12.27 7.75
CA ILE A 154 -8.72 12.93 9.06
C ILE A 154 -7.32 13.27 9.61
N ILE A 155 -6.33 12.39 9.42
CA ILE A 155 -4.94 12.65 9.82
C ILE A 155 -4.37 13.83 9.02
N GLU A 156 -4.57 13.84 7.70
CA GLU A 156 -4.09 14.93 6.83
C GLU A 156 -4.72 16.27 7.21
N PHE A 157 -6.04 16.28 7.40
CA PHE A 157 -6.76 17.46 7.89
C PHE A 157 -6.21 17.92 9.24
N GLY A 158 -6.03 16.99 10.18
CA GLY A 158 -5.50 17.29 11.51
C GLY A 158 -4.09 17.89 11.49
N ILE A 159 -3.20 17.36 10.65
CA ILE A 159 -1.84 17.88 10.46
C ILE A 159 -1.88 19.26 9.81
N GLY A 160 -2.75 19.47 8.82
CA GLY A 160 -2.96 20.78 8.19
C GLY A 160 -3.42 21.85 9.19
N VAL A 161 -4.40 21.50 10.04
CA VAL A 161 -4.86 22.38 11.13
C VAL A 161 -3.74 22.67 12.11
N ALA A 162 -3.01 21.65 12.58
CA ALA A 162 -1.90 21.83 13.51
C ALA A 162 -0.79 22.73 12.93
N ALA A 163 -0.44 22.56 11.65
CA ALA A 163 0.53 23.39 10.96
C ALA A 163 0.06 24.86 10.88
N SER A 164 -1.21 25.09 10.55
CA SER A 164 -1.79 26.44 10.52
C SER A 164 -1.76 27.13 11.88
N MET A 165 -2.03 26.39 12.96
CA MET A 165 -1.98 26.90 14.33
C MET A 165 -0.55 27.22 14.78
N ALA A 166 0.43 26.45 14.30
CA ALA A 166 1.85 26.67 14.57
C ALA A 166 2.47 27.76 13.68
N GLY A 167 1.75 28.25 12.67
CA GLY A 167 2.27 29.19 11.68
C GLY A 167 3.31 28.57 10.74
N THR A 168 3.28 27.24 10.56
CA THR A 168 4.21 26.49 9.70
C THR A 168 3.51 25.95 8.45
N GLU A 169 4.28 25.59 7.44
CA GLU A 169 3.73 24.86 6.29
C GLU A 169 3.36 23.42 6.66
N SER A 170 2.27 22.90 6.07
CA SER A 170 1.86 21.51 6.30
C SER A 170 2.81 20.53 5.61
N VAL A 171 3.10 19.43 6.31
CA VAL A 171 3.93 18.33 5.82
C VAL A 171 3.14 17.40 4.89
N LEU A 172 1.83 17.26 5.11
CA LEU A 172 0.91 16.54 4.23
C LEU A 172 0.07 17.54 3.45
N THR A 173 -0.22 17.22 2.19
CA THR A 173 -0.94 18.14 1.31
C THR A 173 -2.38 17.66 1.21
N GLN A 174 -3.32 18.48 1.67
CA GLN A 174 -4.74 18.26 1.44
C GLN A 174 -5.20 19.30 0.41
N TYR A 175 -5.65 18.88 -0.78
CA TYR A 175 -6.06 19.82 -1.84
C TYR A 175 -7.54 20.21 -1.77
N GLY A 176 -8.29 19.64 -0.81
CA GLY A 176 -9.64 20.04 -0.44
C GLY A 176 -10.64 18.88 -0.44
N LEU A 177 -11.92 19.17 -0.23
CA LEU A 177 -12.95 18.12 -0.12
C LEU A 177 -13.11 17.29 -1.40
N THR A 178 -13.04 17.94 -2.57
CA THR A 178 -13.19 17.24 -3.85
C THR A 178 -12.06 16.24 -4.09
N ASP A 179 -10.86 16.61 -3.68
CA ASP A 179 -9.65 15.78 -3.73
C ASP A 179 -9.82 14.56 -2.82
N SER A 180 -10.12 14.78 -1.53
CA SER A 180 -10.42 13.71 -0.57
C SER A 180 -11.49 12.71 -1.07
N LEU A 181 -12.51 13.19 -1.79
CA LEU A 181 -13.52 12.30 -2.38
C LEU A 181 -12.94 11.47 -3.54
N TRP A 182 -12.09 12.04 -4.38
CA TRP A 182 -11.36 11.30 -5.40
C TRP A 182 -10.41 10.29 -4.78
N ASP A 183 -9.73 10.64 -3.70
CA ASP A 183 -8.83 9.74 -2.97
C ASP A 183 -9.56 8.51 -2.48
N LEU A 184 -10.75 8.67 -1.90
CA LEU A 184 -11.60 7.54 -1.52
C LEU A 184 -12.03 6.68 -2.72
N ILE A 185 -12.29 7.28 -3.89
CA ILE A 185 -12.60 6.54 -5.12
C ILE A 185 -11.39 5.72 -5.57
N TYR A 186 -10.21 6.33 -5.69
CA TYR A 186 -8.99 5.63 -6.11
C TYR A 186 -8.54 4.60 -5.07
N ASN A 187 -8.72 4.90 -3.79
CA ASN A 187 -8.52 3.94 -2.71
C ASN A 187 -9.39 2.70 -2.91
N THR A 188 -10.66 2.89 -3.26
CA THR A 188 -11.60 1.79 -3.54
C THR A 188 -11.19 1.00 -4.78
N LEU A 189 -10.70 1.65 -5.85
CA LEU A 189 -10.20 0.97 -7.04
C LEU A 189 -9.01 0.06 -6.72
N GLY A 190 -8.04 0.55 -5.94
CA GLY A 190 -6.93 -0.27 -5.44
C GLY A 190 -7.41 -1.46 -4.60
N ALA A 191 -8.41 -1.24 -3.74
CA ALA A 191 -9.02 -2.30 -2.93
C ALA A 191 -9.71 -3.37 -3.79
N VAL A 192 -10.45 -2.97 -4.83
CA VAL A 192 -11.12 -3.91 -5.74
C VAL A 192 -10.10 -4.80 -6.46
N VAL A 193 -8.98 -4.26 -6.92
CA VAL A 193 -7.91 -5.05 -7.56
C VAL A 193 -7.40 -6.14 -6.61
N VAL A 194 -7.12 -5.79 -5.36
CA VAL A 194 -6.59 -6.76 -4.37
C VAL A 194 -7.66 -7.73 -3.91
N ALA A 195 -8.87 -7.25 -3.61
CA ALA A 195 -9.98 -8.08 -3.18
C ALA A 195 -10.38 -9.08 -4.27
N THR A 196 -10.45 -8.66 -5.54
CA THR A 196 -10.69 -9.60 -6.65
C THR A 196 -9.56 -10.61 -6.79
N TRP A 197 -8.30 -10.20 -6.71
CA TRP A 197 -7.17 -11.12 -6.84
C TRP A 197 -7.08 -12.13 -5.69
N GLY A 198 -7.28 -11.66 -4.45
CA GLY A 198 -7.26 -12.47 -3.22
C GLY A 198 -8.47 -13.40 -3.09
N THR A 199 -9.65 -12.97 -3.56
CA THR A 199 -10.87 -13.79 -3.57
C THR A 199 -10.93 -14.75 -4.77
N ALA A 200 -10.45 -14.35 -5.96
CA ALA A 200 -10.49 -15.17 -7.17
C ALA A 200 -9.54 -16.38 -7.13
N HIS A 201 -8.46 -16.33 -6.33
CA HIS A 201 -7.51 -17.44 -6.22
C HIS A 201 -8.04 -18.66 -5.43
N LEU A 202 -9.27 -18.64 -4.89
CA LEU A 202 -9.78 -19.73 -4.05
C LEU A 202 -11.14 -20.31 -4.43
N ASN A 203 -11.89 -19.75 -5.38
CA ASN A 203 -13.14 -20.39 -5.85
C ASN A 203 -12.88 -21.70 -6.62
N GLY A 204 -11.71 -21.86 -7.23
CA GLY A 204 -11.35 -23.06 -8.00
C GLY A 204 -10.80 -24.22 -7.16
N ILE A 205 -10.33 -23.97 -5.93
CA ILE A 205 -9.68 -25.00 -5.10
C ILE A 205 -10.71 -25.66 -4.19
N SER A 206 -11.66 -24.90 -3.60
CA SER A 206 -12.70 -25.51 -2.77
C SER A 206 -13.65 -26.37 -3.61
N SER A 207 -14.08 -25.88 -4.78
CA SER A 207 -14.91 -26.64 -5.73
C SER A 207 -14.20 -27.90 -6.24
N TYR A 208 -12.89 -27.84 -6.50
CA TYR A 208 -12.11 -29.02 -6.90
C TYR A 208 -11.97 -30.07 -5.77
N ILE A 209 -11.83 -29.63 -4.51
CA ILE A 209 -11.74 -30.52 -3.35
C ILE A 209 -13.11 -31.14 -3.04
N GLU A 210 -14.19 -30.37 -3.12
CA GLU A 210 -15.58 -30.82 -3.00
C GLU A 210 -15.89 -31.90 -4.05
N ASP A 211 -15.62 -31.62 -5.33
CA ASP A 211 -15.75 -32.58 -6.44
C ASP A 211 -14.93 -33.87 -6.25
N ARG A 212 -13.77 -33.77 -5.59
CA ARG A 212 -12.85 -34.89 -5.35
C ARG A 212 -13.31 -35.75 -4.18
N LEU A 213 -13.96 -35.16 -3.18
CA LEU A 213 -14.52 -35.85 -2.03
C LEU A 213 -15.85 -36.51 -2.38
N GLU A 214 -16.72 -35.86 -3.15
CA GLU A 214 -17.98 -36.46 -3.64
C GLU A 214 -17.70 -37.68 -4.52
N ARG A 215 -16.71 -37.60 -5.41
CA ARG A 215 -16.29 -38.74 -6.25
C ARG A 215 -15.64 -39.91 -5.50
N ARG A 216 -15.28 -39.73 -4.22
CA ARG A 216 -14.78 -40.80 -3.35
C ARG A 216 -15.86 -41.37 -2.43
N ALA A 217 -16.97 -40.66 -2.29
CA ALA A 217 -18.13 -41.06 -1.49
C ALA A 217 -19.20 -41.81 -2.32
N ALA A 218 -19.14 -41.72 -3.65
CA ALA A 218 -19.91 -42.52 -4.62
C ALA A 218 -19.13 -43.76 -5.07
#